data_AF-A0A8X6RDP6-F1
#
_entry.id   AF-A0A8X6RDP6-F1
#
_cell.length_a   1.000
_cell.length_b   1.000
_cell.length_c   1.000
_cell.angle_alpha   90.00
_cell.angle_beta   90.00
_cell.angle_gamma   90.00
#
_symmetry.space_group_name_H-M   'P 1'
#
loop_
_entity.id
_entity.type
_entity.pdbx_description
1 polymer ?
#
loop_
_entity_poly.entity_id
_entity_poly.type
_entity_poly.pdbx_seq_one_letter_code
_entity_poly.pdbx_strand_id
1 'polypeptide(L)' 'MVVARCWQQWITEGRVYRRGGSGRPRNTNDREDRAIRRVATSAPTISLASIQRHLPPSRHPVPSRETIRRRLTELA' A
#
# COMPACT_ATOMS: atom_id res chain seq x y z
N MET A 1 15.45 23.99 5.36
CA MET A 1 16.40 22.95 4.87
C MET A 1 16.24 21.67 5.67
N VAL A 2 15.88 20.57 5.02
CA VAL A 2 15.64 19.26 5.68
C VAL A 2 16.94 18.66 6.24
N VAL A 3 18.07 18.91 5.57
CA VAL A 3 19.40 18.40 5.95
C VAL A 3 19.86 18.89 7.33
N ALA A 4 19.72 20.19 7.62
CA ALA A 4 20.12 20.76 8.90
C ALA A 4 19.33 20.19 10.09
N ARG A 5 18.02 19.95 9.91
CA ARG A 5 17.19 19.31 10.94
C ARG A 5 17.56 17.84 11.16
N CYS A 6 17.80 17.08 10.09
CA CYS A 6 18.23 15.69 10.22
C CYS A 6 19.60 15.56 10.91
N TRP A 7 20.52 16.49 10.61
CA TRP A 7 21.84 16.55 11.24
C TRP A 7 21.73 16.86 12.74
N GLN A 8 20.90 17.85 13.10
CA GLN A 8 20.65 18.19 14.50
C GLN A 8 20.01 17.03 15.27
N GLN A 9 19.04 16.35 14.67
CA GLN A 9 18.36 15.20 15.30
C GLN A 9 19.30 14.01 15.49
N TRP A 10 20.20 13.75 14.54
CA TRP A 10 21.23 12.74 14.69
C TRP A 10 22.16 13.02 15.89
N ILE A 11 22.64 14.25 16.03
CA ILE A 11 23.52 14.64 17.14
C ILE A 11 22.82 14.48 18.49
N THR A 12 21.54 14.85 18.58
CA THR A 12 20.80 14.84 19.86
C THR A 12 20.31 13.45 20.26
N GLU A 13 19.83 12.65 19.31
CA GLU A 13 19.11 11.40 19.61
C GLU A 13 19.86 10.13 19.17
N GLY A 14 20.99 10.28 18.46
CA GLY A 14 21.77 9.19 17.88
C GLY A 14 21.04 8.40 16.80
N ARG A 15 19.89 8.90 16.32
CA ARG A 15 18.99 8.21 15.39
C ARG A 15 18.34 9.21 14.43
N VAL A 16 18.38 8.92 13.12
CA VAL A 16 17.61 9.68 12.14
C VAL A 16 16.23 9.04 12.01
N TYR A 17 15.23 9.56 12.71
CA TYR A 17 13.85 9.12 12.51
C TYR A 17 13.25 9.84 11.30
N ARG A 18 13.00 9.13 10.20
CA ARG A 18 12.06 9.65 9.18
C ARG A 18 10.66 9.51 9.74
N ARG A 19 9.90 10.60 9.86
CA ARG A 19 8.45 10.49 10.11
C ARG A 19 7.86 9.57 9.05
N GLY A 20 7.20 8.50 9.49
CA GLY A 20 6.36 7.69 8.62
C GLY A 20 5.39 8.60 7.89
N GLY A 21 5.21 8.40 6.58
CA GLY A 21 4.39 9.26 5.75
C GLY A 21 3.01 9.49 6.37
N SER A 22 2.59 10.75 6.46
CA SER A 22 1.23 11.09 6.86
C SER A 22 0.28 10.63 5.76
N GLY A 23 -0.58 9.65 6.06
CA GLY A 23 -1.57 9.12 5.13
C GLY A 23 -2.61 8.27 5.86
N ARG A 24 -3.81 8.19 5.28
CA ARG A 24 -4.86 7.32 5.81
C ARG A 24 -4.34 5.87 5.87
N PRO A 25 -4.54 5.14 6.98
CA PRO A 25 -4.19 3.73 7.06
C PRO A 25 -4.74 2.98 5.85
N ARG A 26 -3.92 2.11 5.27
CA ARG A 26 -4.32 1.33 4.10
C ARG A 26 -5.56 0.50 4.48
N ASN A 27 -6.61 0.62 3.67
CA ASN A 27 -7.80 -0.22 3.84
C ASN A 27 -7.54 -1.67 3.38
N THR A 28 -6.42 -1.90 2.67
CA THR A 28 -5.92 -3.22 2.32
C THR A 28 -4.74 -3.61 3.21
N ASN A 29 -4.69 -4.87 3.61
CA ASN A 29 -3.53 -5.46 4.27
C ASN A 29 -2.51 -6.01 3.23
N ASP A 30 -1.31 -6.38 3.68
CA ASP A 30 -0.25 -6.87 2.80
C ASP A 30 -0.63 -8.16 2.05
N ARG A 31 -1.51 -8.99 2.62
CA ARG A 31 -1.99 -10.23 2.00
C ARG A 31 -2.94 -9.91 0.84
N GLU A 32 -3.82 -8.95 1.00
CA GLU A 32 -4.73 -8.46 -0.05
C GLU A 32 -3.94 -7.79 -1.17
N ASP A 33 -2.99 -6.90 -0.85
CA ASP A 33 -2.14 -6.26 -1.87
C ASP A 33 -1.30 -7.29 -2.65
N ARG A 34 -0.83 -8.35 -2.00
CA ARG A 34 -0.15 -9.47 -2.68
C ARG A 34 -1.10 -10.27 -3.56
N ALA A 35 -2.34 -10.49 -3.13
CA ALA A 35 -3.35 -11.18 -3.92
C ALA A 35 -3.76 -10.37 -5.16
N ILE A 36 -4.00 -9.06 -5.00
CA ILE A 36 -4.28 -8.13 -6.10
C ILE A 36 -3.16 -8.19 -7.14
N ARG A 37 -1.90 -8.07 -6.69
CA ARG A 37 -0.72 -8.22 -7.55
C ARG A 37 -0.70 -9.53 -8.30
N ARG A 38 -0.86 -10.65 -7.58
CA ARG A 38 -0.78 -11.99 -8.16
C ARG A 38 -1.83 -12.19 -9.23
N VAL A 39 -3.08 -11.82 -8.94
CA VAL A 39 -4.21 -11.99 -9.86
C VAL A 39 -4.03 -11.12 -11.11
N ALA A 40 -3.66 -9.85 -10.93
CA ALA A 40 -3.42 -8.93 -12.05
C ALA A 40 -2.23 -9.36 -12.92
N THR A 41 -1.16 -9.89 -12.31
CA THR A 41 0.01 -10.40 -13.05
C THR A 41 -0.34 -11.67 -13.82
N SER A 42 -1.16 -12.56 -13.25
CA SER A 42 -1.58 -13.80 -13.93
C SER A 42 -2.60 -13.58 -15.05
N ALA A 43 -3.41 -12.53 -14.97
CA ALA A 43 -4.48 -12.25 -15.90
C ALA A 43 -4.62 -10.73 -16.13
N PRO A 44 -3.85 -10.13 -17.06
CA PRO A 44 -3.80 -8.68 -17.27
C PRO A 44 -5.14 -8.05 -17.67
N THR A 45 -6.04 -8.84 -18.27
CA THR A 45 -7.36 -8.42 -18.75
C THR A 45 -8.48 -8.69 -17.75
N ILE A 46 -8.14 -9.15 -16.54
CA ILE A 46 -9.15 -9.50 -15.53
C ILE A 46 -9.90 -8.25 -15.02
N SER A 47 -11.22 -8.39 -14.85
CA SER A 47 -12.04 -7.29 -14.34
C SER A 47 -11.77 -7.01 -12.86
N LEU A 48 -11.93 -5.75 -12.43
CA LEU A 48 -11.80 -5.35 -11.02
C LEU A 48 -12.77 -6.12 -10.10
N ALA A 49 -13.98 -6.41 -10.58
CA ALA A 49 -14.98 -7.18 -9.84
C ALA A 49 -14.56 -8.65 -9.66
N SER A 50 -13.90 -9.24 -10.66
CA SER A 50 -13.33 -10.58 -10.55
C SER A 50 -12.15 -10.59 -9.57
N ILE A 51 -11.29 -9.55 -9.58
CA ILE A 51 -10.23 -9.41 -8.57
C ILE A 51 -10.83 -9.39 -7.16
N GLN A 52 -11.88 -8.60 -6.92
CA GLN A 52 -12.57 -8.57 -5.62
C GLN A 52 -13.03 -9.95 -5.15
N ARG A 53 -13.57 -10.78 -6.05
CA ARG A 53 -14.02 -12.15 -5.72
C ARG A 53 -12.87 -13.10 -5.43
N HIS A 54 -11.71 -12.89 -6.05
CA HIS A 54 -10.52 -13.72 -5.84
C HIS A 54 -9.71 -13.33 -4.60
N LEU A 55 -10.07 -12.24 -3.92
CA LEU A 55 -9.40 -11.88 -2.68
C LEU A 55 -9.72 -12.89 -1.58
N PRO A 56 -8.72 -13.23 -0.74
CA PRO A 56 -8.95 -14.10 0.39
C PRO A 56 -9.96 -13.46 1.35
N PRO A 57 -10.84 -14.25 2.00
CA PRO A 57 -11.71 -13.72 3.04
C PRO A 57 -10.87 -13.05 4.12
N SER A 58 -11.15 -11.78 4.39
CA SER A 58 -10.42 -10.98 5.37
C SER A 58 -11.39 -10.44 6.44
N ARG A 59 -10.85 -10.12 7.62
CA ARG A 59 -11.58 -9.40 8.67
C ARG A 59 -11.87 -7.95 8.31
N HIS A 60 -11.31 -7.46 7.20
CA HIS A 60 -11.46 -6.09 6.73
C HIS A 60 -12.59 -6.01 5.71
N PRO A 61 -13.23 -4.84 5.57
CA PRO A 61 -14.21 -4.63 4.52
C PRO A 61 -13.56 -4.89 3.15
N VAL A 62 -14.26 -5.62 2.29
CA VAL A 62 -13.80 -5.93 0.93
C VAL A 62 -13.35 -4.63 0.25
N PRO A 63 -12.12 -4.57 -0.29
CA PRO A 63 -11.60 -3.34 -0.86
C PRO A 63 -12.45 -2.91 -2.04
N SER A 64 -12.78 -1.62 -2.11
CA SER A 64 -13.56 -1.05 -3.19
C SER A 64 -12.86 -1.21 -4.55
N ARG A 65 -13.62 -1.18 -5.64
CA ARG A 65 -13.06 -1.22 -7.00
C ARG A 65 -12.03 -0.13 -7.23
N GLU A 66 -12.27 1.06 -6.69
CA GLU A 66 -11.31 2.19 -6.73
C GLU A 66 -10.03 1.93 -5.95
N THR A 67 -10.12 1.21 -4.83
CA THR A 67 -8.93 0.80 -4.08
C THR A 67 -8.09 -0.16 -4.92
N ILE A 68 -8.72 -1.13 -5.58
CA ILE A 68 -8.02 -2.08 -6.46
C ILE A 68 -7.42 -1.34 -7.67
N ARG A 69 -8.19 -0.45 -8.32
CA ARG A 69 -7.70 0.36 -9.44
C ARG A 69 -6.45 1.15 -9.07
N ARG A 70 -6.51 1.89 -7.95
CA ARG A 70 -5.35 2.64 -7.43
C ARG A 70 -4.14 1.73 -7.20
N ARG A 71 -4.35 0.54 -6.63
CA ARG A 71 -3.26 -0.43 -6.43
C ARG A 71 -2.65 -0.90 -7.74
N LEU A 72 -3.46 -1.17 -8.76
CA LEU A 72 -2.93 -1.54 -10.08
C LEU A 72 -2.10 -0.40 -10.68
N THR A 73 -2.50 0.86 -10.48
CA THR A 73 -1.73 2.01 -10.95
C THR A 73 -0.42 2.21 -10.19
N GLU A 74 -0.39 1.91 -8.88
CA GLU A 74 0.84 1.92 -8.06
C GLU A 74 1.82 0.79 -8.40
N LEU A 75 1.40 -0.20 -9.20
CA LEU A 75 2.20 -1.37 -9.58
C LEU A 75 2.79 -1.28 -11.00
N ALA A 76 2.28 -0.37 -11.82
CA ALA A 76 2.80 -0.05 -13.15
C ALA A 76 4.02 0.87 -13.03
#